data_AF-A0A2L0MX99-F1
#
_entry.id   AF-A0A2L0MX99-F1
#
_cell.length_a   1.000
_cell.length_b   1.000
_cell.length_c   1.000
_cell.angle_alpha   90.00
_cell.angle_beta   90.00
_cell.angle_gamma   90.00
#
_symmetry.space_group_name_H-M   'P 1'
#
loop_
_entity.id
_entity.type
_entity.pdbx_description
1 polymer ?
#
loop_
_entity_poly.entity_id
_entity_poly.type
_entity_poly.pdbx_seq_one_letter_code
_entity_poly.pdbx_strand_id
1 'polypeptide(L)'
;MNTESATRYEPLPGRVGHVAAIESLTLDGRRHFFGFDHRSDLVVSPLIDDPDAMAAFAAAHLRQSDGPHDPAYWATLVAEAAEGSGLVEDDAERTFTTDGLRTELPEPGGHLLYLLDAVTDLDAETGPSADIEQACERLGYAGPDDDDFADAVDDCLETVITHGPLHHPDEWTVVRGYLAAAIATVPDSWGLLFGPLAEGLARTH
;
A
#
# COMPACT_ATOMS: atom_id res chain seq x y z
N MET A 1 -5.37 -4.15 -34.03
CA MET A 1 -4.90 -3.22 -32.98
C MET A 1 -4.13 -4.06 -31.98
N ASN A 2 -2.93 -3.59 -31.63
CA ASN A 2 -1.82 -4.38 -31.10
C ASN A 2 -2.11 -5.08 -29.78
N THR A 3 -1.98 -6.40 -29.78
CA THR A 3 -1.93 -7.28 -28.61
C THR A 3 -0.63 -7.16 -27.80
N GLU A 4 0.34 -6.34 -28.23
CA GLU A 4 1.65 -6.18 -27.59
C GLU A 4 1.66 -5.25 -26.36
N SER A 5 0.61 -4.44 -26.12
CA SER A 5 0.56 -3.56 -24.94
C SER A 5 0.10 -4.28 -23.66
N ALA A 6 -0.67 -5.37 -23.78
CA ALA A 6 -1.14 -6.15 -22.62
C ALA A 6 -0.03 -6.97 -21.95
N THR A 7 1.09 -7.21 -22.63
CA THR A 7 2.21 -8.05 -22.15
C THR A 7 3.24 -7.32 -21.29
N ARG A 8 3.00 -6.06 -20.90
CA ARG A 8 3.99 -5.28 -20.14
C ARG A 8 3.93 -5.50 -18.62
N TYR A 9 2.76 -5.83 -18.08
CA TYR A 9 2.54 -5.93 -16.63
C TYR A 9 1.99 -7.30 -16.27
N GLU A 10 2.69 -8.02 -15.40
CA GLU A 10 2.22 -9.30 -14.86
C GLU A 10 1.26 -9.06 -13.69
N PRO A 11 0.17 -9.83 -13.56
CA PRO A 11 -0.73 -9.70 -12.43
C PRO A 11 -0.04 -10.12 -11.12
N LEU A 12 -0.45 -9.52 -10.01
CA LEU A 12 0.00 -9.93 -8.69
C LEU A 12 -0.41 -11.40 -8.44
N PRO A 13 0.43 -12.21 -7.76
CA PRO A 13 0.10 -13.60 -7.45
C PRO A 13 -1.26 -13.73 -6.76
N GLY A 14 -2.10 -14.66 -7.23
CA GLY A 14 -3.43 -14.88 -6.67
C GLY A 14 -4.49 -13.81 -7.00
N ARG A 15 -4.14 -12.72 -7.67
CA ARG A 15 -5.06 -11.57 -7.89
C ARG A 15 -5.78 -11.55 -9.24
N VAL A 16 -5.66 -12.60 -10.04
CA VAL A 16 -6.38 -12.70 -11.32
C VAL A 16 -7.87 -12.98 -11.10
N GLY A 17 -8.73 -12.19 -11.72
CA GLY A 17 -10.17 -12.40 -11.76
C GLY A 17 -10.96 -11.67 -10.66
N HIS A 18 -10.31 -10.87 -9.83
CA HIS A 18 -10.96 -10.06 -8.79
C HIS A 18 -11.98 -9.07 -9.38
N VAL A 19 -13.03 -8.79 -8.59
CA VAL A 19 -14.03 -7.77 -8.93
C VAL A 19 -13.53 -6.45 -8.36
N ALA A 20 -13.06 -5.56 -9.21
CA ALA A 20 -12.26 -4.42 -8.77
C ALA A 20 -12.68 -3.10 -9.41
N ALA A 21 -12.56 -2.03 -8.64
CA ALA A 21 -12.53 -0.66 -9.16
C ALA A 21 -11.11 -0.32 -9.64
N ILE A 22 -10.97 0.82 -10.29
CA ILE A 22 -9.66 1.43 -10.56
C ILE A 22 -9.50 2.60 -9.60
N GLU A 23 -8.36 2.64 -8.93
CA GLU A 23 -7.94 3.72 -8.05
C GLU A 23 -6.64 4.32 -8.57
N SER A 24 -6.27 5.49 -8.06
CA SER A 24 -5.00 6.10 -8.44
C SER A 24 -4.42 6.96 -7.33
N LEU A 25 -3.11 7.12 -7.40
CA LEU A 25 -2.31 8.00 -6.54
C LEU A 25 -1.34 8.82 -7.38
N THR A 26 -0.84 9.90 -6.81
CA THR A 26 0.20 10.72 -7.42
C THR A 26 1.51 10.51 -6.68
N LEU A 27 2.59 10.18 -7.40
CA LEU A 27 3.94 10.06 -6.86
C LEU A 27 4.87 10.96 -7.67
N ASP A 28 5.55 11.90 -7.01
CA ASP A 28 6.45 12.88 -7.66
C ASP A 28 5.77 13.63 -8.82
N GLY A 29 4.49 13.99 -8.63
CA GLY A 29 3.68 14.67 -9.65
C GLY A 29 3.22 13.79 -10.81
N ARG A 30 3.52 12.48 -10.79
CA ARG A 30 3.07 11.51 -11.78
C ARG A 30 1.96 10.62 -11.25
N ARG A 31 0.86 10.52 -12.00
CA ARG A 31 -0.26 9.65 -11.63
C ARG A 31 0.06 8.20 -11.94
N HIS A 32 -0.28 7.33 -11.00
CA HIS A 32 -0.21 5.90 -11.11
C HIS A 32 -1.57 5.30 -10.74
N PHE A 33 -1.96 4.26 -11.44
CA PHE A 33 -3.24 3.58 -11.32
C PHE A 33 -3.04 2.17 -10.78
N PHE A 34 -4.06 1.67 -10.10
CA PHE A 34 -4.11 0.30 -9.62
C PHE A 34 -5.56 -0.19 -9.52
N GLY A 35 -5.74 -1.50 -9.53
CA GLY A 35 -7.02 -2.16 -9.27
C GLY A 35 -7.21 -2.39 -7.78
N PHE A 36 -8.41 -2.13 -7.28
CA PHE A 36 -8.78 -2.32 -5.88
C PHE A 36 -10.07 -3.13 -5.74
N ASP A 37 -10.04 -4.22 -4.97
CA ASP A 37 -11.20 -5.04 -4.66
C ASP A 37 -11.76 -4.66 -3.29
N HIS A 38 -12.78 -3.78 -3.27
CA HIS A 38 -13.43 -3.31 -2.04
C HIS A 38 -14.11 -4.41 -1.21
N ARG A 39 -14.31 -5.62 -1.74
CA ARG A 39 -14.92 -6.71 -0.96
C ARG A 39 -13.91 -7.48 -0.14
N SER A 40 -12.72 -7.66 -0.71
CA SER A 40 -11.60 -8.29 -0.03
C SER A 40 -10.69 -7.29 0.67
N ASP A 41 -10.86 -6.01 0.39
CA ASP A 41 -10.03 -4.91 0.89
C ASP A 41 -8.57 -4.99 0.41
N LEU A 42 -8.38 -5.33 -0.87
CA LEU A 42 -7.08 -5.66 -1.42
C LEU A 42 -6.74 -4.86 -2.67
N VAL A 43 -5.47 -4.52 -2.80
CA VAL A 43 -4.86 -4.14 -4.07
C VAL A 43 -4.67 -5.41 -4.92
N VAL A 44 -5.16 -5.36 -6.16
CA VAL A 44 -5.22 -6.52 -7.06
C VAL A 44 -4.45 -6.34 -8.36
N SER A 45 -3.68 -5.26 -8.49
CA SER A 45 -2.82 -5.03 -9.64
C SER A 45 -1.45 -4.45 -9.27
N PRO A 46 -0.47 -4.53 -10.19
CA PRO A 46 0.69 -3.66 -10.16
C PRO A 46 0.31 -2.18 -10.16
N LEU A 47 1.26 -1.33 -9.78
CA LEU A 47 1.16 0.12 -9.90
C LEU A 47 1.57 0.54 -11.32
N ILE A 48 0.64 1.13 -12.09
CA ILE A 48 0.79 1.38 -13.53
C ILE A 48 0.65 2.87 -13.84
N ASP A 49 1.63 3.46 -14.52
CA ASP A 49 1.72 4.90 -14.79
C ASP A 49 1.20 5.35 -16.18
N ASP A 50 0.68 4.40 -16.95
CA ASP A 50 0.13 4.60 -18.30
C ASP A 50 -1.36 4.21 -18.27
N PRO A 51 -2.28 5.17 -18.50
CA PRO A 51 -3.72 4.91 -18.41
C PRO A 51 -4.21 3.88 -19.43
N ASP A 52 -3.66 3.87 -20.65
CA ASP A 52 -4.04 2.90 -21.68
C ASP A 52 -3.55 1.50 -21.29
N ALA A 53 -2.36 1.42 -20.69
CA ALA A 53 -1.83 0.16 -20.19
C ALA A 53 -2.63 -0.36 -18.98
N MET A 54 -3.08 0.51 -18.07
CA MET A 54 -3.95 0.12 -16.96
C MET A 54 -5.28 -0.43 -17.47
N ALA A 55 -5.91 0.23 -18.44
CA ALA A 55 -7.16 -0.24 -19.02
C ALA A 55 -7.00 -1.60 -19.72
N ALA A 56 -5.90 -1.80 -20.45
CA ALA A 56 -5.58 -3.07 -21.09
C ALA A 56 -5.32 -4.19 -20.07
N PHE A 57 -4.58 -3.89 -18.99
CA PHE A 57 -4.34 -4.81 -17.89
C PHE A 57 -5.66 -5.24 -17.23
N ALA A 58 -6.52 -4.26 -16.90
CA ALA A 58 -7.80 -4.53 -16.25
C ALA A 58 -8.72 -5.38 -17.14
N ALA A 59 -8.78 -5.11 -18.44
CA ALA A 59 -9.54 -5.93 -19.39
C ALA A 59 -9.08 -7.39 -19.44
N ALA A 60 -7.77 -7.63 -19.32
CA ALA A 60 -7.21 -8.97 -19.35
C ALA A 60 -7.41 -9.72 -18.01
N HIS A 61 -7.21 -9.04 -16.87
CA HIS A 61 -7.01 -9.69 -15.59
C HIS A 61 -8.10 -9.43 -14.54
N LEU A 62 -8.88 -8.36 -14.66
CA LEU A 62 -9.87 -7.95 -13.66
C LEU A 62 -11.31 -8.15 -14.16
N ARG A 63 -12.28 -8.05 -13.26
CA ARG A 63 -13.71 -8.21 -13.55
C ARG A 63 -14.51 -7.08 -12.90
N GLN A 64 -15.71 -6.88 -13.41
CA GLN A 64 -16.77 -6.16 -12.72
C GLN A 64 -17.80 -7.15 -12.18
N SER A 65 -18.73 -6.66 -11.35
CA SER A 65 -19.77 -7.49 -10.74
C SER A 65 -20.69 -8.20 -11.74
N ASP A 66 -20.78 -7.68 -12.97
CA ASP A 66 -21.54 -8.22 -14.09
C ASP A 66 -20.68 -8.99 -15.12
N GLY A 67 -19.38 -9.15 -14.86
CA GLY A 67 -18.47 -10.00 -15.63
C GLY A 67 -17.27 -9.26 -16.25
N PRO A 68 -16.66 -9.83 -17.30
CA PRO A 68 -15.54 -9.20 -18.00
C PRO A 68 -16.02 -8.05 -18.89
N HIS A 69 -15.19 -7.01 -18.99
CA HIS A 69 -15.42 -5.86 -19.87
C HIS A 69 -14.23 -5.60 -20.77
N ASP A 70 -14.47 -4.87 -21.87
CA ASP A 70 -13.45 -4.51 -22.84
C ASP A 70 -12.56 -3.34 -22.36
N PRO A 71 -11.42 -3.07 -23.02
CA PRO A 71 -10.54 -1.99 -22.63
C PRO A 71 -11.18 -0.59 -22.68
N ALA A 72 -12.21 -0.35 -23.50
CA ALA A 72 -12.85 0.96 -23.59
C ALA A 72 -13.69 1.25 -22.33
N TYR A 73 -14.36 0.25 -21.79
CA TYR A 73 -15.02 0.34 -20.50
C TYR A 73 -14.01 0.66 -19.39
N TRP A 74 -12.89 -0.08 -19.32
CA TRP A 74 -11.87 0.15 -18.29
C TRP A 74 -11.18 1.50 -18.44
N ALA A 75 -11.01 2.02 -19.66
CA ALA A 75 -10.48 3.36 -19.89
C ALA A 75 -11.35 4.46 -19.27
N THR A 76 -12.68 4.27 -19.25
CA THR A 76 -13.59 5.19 -18.52
C THR A 76 -13.30 5.16 -17.02
N LEU A 77 -13.15 3.97 -16.42
CA LEU A 77 -12.84 3.85 -14.98
C LEU A 77 -11.46 4.42 -14.63
N VAL A 78 -10.47 4.25 -15.51
CA VAL A 78 -9.15 4.87 -15.36
C VAL A 78 -9.26 6.40 -15.38
N ALA A 79 -10.09 6.97 -16.25
CA ALA A 79 -10.33 8.41 -16.29
C ALA A 79 -11.03 8.90 -15.01
N GLU A 80 -12.04 8.18 -14.53
CA GLU A 80 -12.74 8.49 -13.26
C GLU A 80 -11.78 8.43 -12.07
N ALA A 81 -10.93 7.40 -12.00
CA ALA A 81 -9.90 7.26 -10.97
C ALA A 81 -8.89 8.41 -10.99
N ALA A 82 -8.66 9.03 -12.14
CA ALA A 82 -7.79 10.21 -12.24
C ALA A 82 -8.44 11.48 -11.66
N GLU A 83 -9.77 11.55 -11.65
CA GLU A 83 -10.54 12.71 -11.16
C GLU A 83 -10.87 12.59 -9.67
N GLY A 84 -11.04 11.38 -9.14
CA GLY A 84 -11.39 11.15 -7.74
C GLY A 84 -10.93 9.78 -7.23
N SER A 85 -11.13 9.51 -5.95
CA SER A 85 -10.86 8.21 -5.33
C SER A 85 -12.08 7.73 -4.56
N GLY A 86 -12.31 6.42 -4.55
CA GLY A 86 -13.24 5.78 -3.63
C GLY A 86 -12.61 5.46 -2.26
N LEU A 87 -11.30 5.65 -2.10
CA LEU A 87 -10.55 5.32 -0.88
C LEU A 87 -10.30 6.53 0.03
N VAL A 88 -10.20 7.73 -0.54
CA VAL A 88 -9.96 8.98 0.21
C VAL A 88 -10.86 10.09 -0.32
N GLU A 89 -11.31 10.98 0.58
CA GLU A 89 -12.11 12.14 0.20
C GLU A 89 -11.26 13.31 -0.29
N ASP A 90 -10.06 13.51 0.28
CA ASP A 90 -9.12 14.56 -0.12
C ASP A 90 -8.03 14.01 -1.06
N ASP A 91 -7.89 14.64 -2.23
CA ASP A 91 -6.87 14.29 -3.22
C ASP A 91 -5.43 14.46 -2.68
N ALA A 92 -5.25 15.28 -1.65
CA ALA A 92 -3.97 15.44 -0.98
C ALA A 92 -3.49 14.15 -0.30
N GLU A 93 -4.41 13.33 0.24
CA GLU A 93 -4.08 12.08 0.96
C GLU A 93 -3.57 10.96 0.05
N ARG A 94 -3.82 11.08 -1.27
CA ARG A 94 -3.28 10.17 -2.30
C ARG A 94 -2.15 10.79 -3.12
N THR A 95 -1.52 11.84 -2.59
CA THR A 95 -0.38 12.52 -3.23
C THR A 95 0.87 12.40 -2.38
N PHE A 96 1.89 11.75 -2.94
CA PHE A 96 3.15 11.44 -2.28
C PHE A 96 4.33 12.01 -3.06
N THR A 97 5.44 12.21 -2.36
CA THR A 97 6.74 12.48 -2.98
C THR A 97 7.77 11.50 -2.43
N THR A 98 8.70 11.06 -3.29
CA THR A 98 9.76 10.15 -2.85
C THR A 98 10.72 10.81 -1.86
N ASP A 99 10.82 12.14 -1.83
CA ASP A 99 11.56 12.86 -0.81
C ASP A 99 10.83 12.79 0.54
N GLY A 100 9.55 13.16 0.58
CA GLY A 100 8.71 13.07 1.78
C GLY A 100 8.69 11.66 2.36
N LEU A 101 8.50 10.64 1.52
CA LEU A 101 8.54 9.23 1.93
C LEU A 101 9.89 8.80 2.55
N ARG A 102 11.01 9.45 2.19
CA ARG A 102 12.32 9.17 2.81
C ARG A 102 12.54 9.88 4.14
N THR A 103 11.84 11.00 4.37
CA THR A 103 12.12 11.91 5.49
C THR A 103 11.05 11.92 6.56
N GLU A 104 9.84 11.48 6.22
CA GLU A 104 8.66 11.54 7.06
C GLU A 104 8.17 10.12 7.36
N LEU A 105 7.62 9.93 8.56
CA LEU A 105 6.90 8.71 8.88
C LEU A 105 5.47 8.83 8.34
N PRO A 106 4.81 7.69 8.01
CA PRO A 106 3.39 7.69 7.67
C PRO A 106 2.54 8.32 8.77
N GLU A 107 1.42 8.93 8.41
CA GLU A 107 0.42 9.35 9.40
C GLU A 107 -0.26 8.12 10.00
N PRO A 108 -0.46 8.06 11.34
CA PRO A 108 -1.23 6.99 11.99
C PRO A 108 -2.63 6.89 11.40
N GLY A 109 -3.08 5.67 11.07
CA GLY A 109 -4.35 5.42 10.38
C GLY A 109 -4.47 6.05 8.99
N GLY A 110 -3.38 6.59 8.44
CA GLY A 110 -3.39 7.31 7.17
C GLY A 110 -3.44 6.40 5.94
N HIS A 111 -3.80 6.99 4.79
CA HIS A 111 -3.96 6.26 3.53
C HIS A 111 -2.71 5.46 3.09
N LEU A 112 -1.51 5.94 3.41
CA LEU A 112 -0.27 5.23 3.08
C LEU A 112 -0.13 3.88 3.80
N LEU A 113 -0.52 3.80 5.09
CA LEU A 113 -0.50 2.56 5.86
C LEU A 113 -1.60 1.62 5.37
N TYR A 114 -2.78 2.15 5.09
CA TYR A 114 -3.87 1.39 4.49
C TYR A 114 -3.45 0.73 3.16
N LEU A 115 -2.79 1.48 2.26
CA LEU A 115 -2.29 0.91 1.01
C LEU A 115 -1.18 -0.15 1.22
N LEU A 116 -0.35 0.02 2.25
CA LEU A 116 0.70 -0.94 2.59
C LEU A 116 0.08 -2.27 3.01
N ASP A 117 -0.94 -2.22 3.87
CA ASP A 117 -1.68 -3.41 4.30
C ASP A 117 -2.40 -4.07 3.12
N ALA A 118 -3.19 -3.30 2.37
CA ALA A 118 -3.98 -3.80 1.25
C ALA A 118 -3.15 -4.42 0.11
N VAL A 119 -1.89 -4.00 -0.09
CA VAL A 119 -1.00 -4.58 -1.11
C VAL A 119 -0.23 -5.80 -0.63
N THR A 120 0.11 -5.84 0.65
CA THR A 120 0.92 -6.91 1.20
C THR A 120 0.09 -8.12 1.59
N ASP A 121 -1.19 -7.92 1.94
CA ASP A 121 -2.09 -8.98 2.42
C ASP A 121 -1.34 -9.81 3.45
N LEU A 122 -0.81 -9.12 4.47
CA LEU A 122 0.08 -9.67 5.49
C LEU A 122 -0.66 -10.76 6.27
N ASP A 123 -0.70 -11.95 5.70
CA ASP A 123 -0.99 -13.16 6.43
C ASP A 123 0.14 -13.35 7.45
N ALA A 124 -0.25 -13.67 8.69
CA ALA A 124 0.59 -13.79 9.89
C ALA A 124 1.76 -14.82 9.81
N GLU A 125 2.10 -15.35 8.64
CA GLU A 125 3.09 -16.43 8.48
C GLU A 125 4.55 -15.96 8.59
N THR A 126 4.85 -14.69 8.36
CA THR A 126 6.13 -14.09 8.77
C THR A 126 5.97 -13.43 10.13
N GLY A 127 5.96 -14.27 11.16
CA GLY A 127 5.87 -13.81 12.55
C GLY A 127 6.90 -12.71 12.85
N PRO A 128 6.55 -11.76 13.73
CA PRO A 128 7.39 -10.62 14.07
C PRO A 128 8.77 -11.06 14.58
N SER A 129 9.76 -10.18 14.45
CA SER A 129 11.05 -10.43 15.12
C SER A 129 10.86 -10.45 16.65
N ALA A 130 11.65 -11.27 17.35
CA ALA A 130 11.63 -11.35 18.81
C ALA A 130 11.84 -10.00 19.52
N ASP A 131 12.43 -9.02 18.84
CA ASP A 131 12.61 -7.66 19.37
C ASP A 131 11.28 -6.88 19.40
N ILE A 132 10.39 -7.10 18.42
CA ILE A 132 9.05 -6.50 18.38
C ILE A 132 8.20 -7.09 19.50
N GLU A 133 8.17 -8.41 19.66
CA GLU A 133 7.42 -9.08 20.73
C GLU A 133 7.81 -8.55 22.12
N GLN A 134 9.11 -8.42 22.38
CA GLN A 134 9.61 -7.88 23.65
C GLN A 134 9.27 -6.40 23.84
N ALA A 135 9.27 -5.60 22.77
CA ALA A 135 8.85 -4.20 22.84
C ALA A 135 7.35 -4.09 23.14
N CYS A 136 6.51 -4.88 22.47
CA CYS A 136 5.08 -4.98 22.76
C CYS A 136 4.82 -5.34 24.22
N GLU A 137 5.52 -6.35 24.77
CA GLU A 137 5.37 -6.74 26.17
C GLU A 137 5.69 -5.59 27.14
N ARG A 138 6.76 -4.82 26.87
CA ARG A 138 7.14 -3.67 27.71
C ARG A 138 6.12 -2.53 27.64
N LEU A 139 5.50 -2.34 26.48
CA LEU A 139 4.45 -1.34 26.24
C LEU A 139 3.07 -1.81 26.74
N GLY A 140 2.91 -3.11 27.03
CA GLY A 140 1.65 -3.69 27.51
C GLY A 140 0.70 -4.14 26.39
N TYR A 141 1.18 -4.26 25.16
CA TYR A 141 0.42 -4.82 24.04
C TYR A 141 0.46 -6.36 24.06
N ALA A 142 -0.60 -7.00 23.56
CA ALA A 142 -0.72 -8.45 23.47
C ALA A 142 0.28 -9.08 22.48
N GLY A 143 0.80 -8.27 21.55
CA GLY A 143 1.83 -8.64 20.59
C GLY A 143 1.31 -8.64 19.15
N PRO A 144 2.16 -9.00 18.17
CA PRO A 144 1.81 -8.89 16.75
C PRO A 144 0.85 -9.95 16.21
N ASP A 145 0.58 -11.00 16.99
CA ASP A 145 -0.42 -12.02 16.68
C ASP A 145 -1.84 -11.61 17.11
N ASP A 146 -1.99 -10.43 17.74
CA ASP A 146 -3.26 -9.91 18.21
C ASP A 146 -3.99 -9.16 17.09
N ASP A 147 -5.31 -9.35 17.01
CA ASP A 147 -6.15 -8.71 15.98
C ASP A 147 -6.11 -7.17 16.08
N ASP A 148 -5.83 -6.62 17.27
CA ASP A 148 -5.72 -5.18 17.52
C ASP A 148 -4.27 -4.66 17.34
N PHE A 149 -3.35 -5.46 16.76
CA PHE A 149 -1.96 -5.03 16.60
C PHE A 149 -1.80 -3.82 15.68
N ALA A 150 -2.69 -3.64 14.70
CA ALA A 150 -2.70 -2.44 13.85
C ALA A 150 -2.91 -1.16 14.69
N ASP A 151 -3.83 -1.19 15.65
CA ASP A 151 -4.07 -0.08 16.57
C ASP A 151 -2.82 0.19 17.44
N ALA A 152 -2.13 -0.86 17.88
CA ALA A 152 -0.88 -0.72 18.62
C ALA A 152 0.24 -0.08 17.79
N VAL A 153 0.32 -0.38 16.50
CA VAL A 153 1.26 0.28 15.58
C VAL A 153 0.94 1.75 15.43
N ASP A 154 -0.34 2.11 15.27
CA ASP A 154 -0.79 3.50 15.15
C ASP A 154 -0.48 4.32 16.42
N ASP A 155 -0.77 3.79 17.61
CA ASP A 155 -0.43 4.40 18.90
C ASP A 155 1.10 4.64 19.03
N CYS A 156 1.90 3.64 18.65
CA CYS A 156 3.36 3.75 18.66
C CYS A 156 3.84 4.81 17.66
N LEU A 157 3.22 4.87 16.48
CA LEU A 157 3.56 5.82 15.43
C LEU A 157 3.24 7.25 15.84
N GLU A 158 2.06 7.50 16.43
CA GLU A 158 1.68 8.81 16.99
C GLU A 158 2.69 9.28 18.04
N THR A 159 3.07 8.37 18.93
CA THR A 159 4.05 8.62 19.99
C THR A 159 5.42 8.99 19.42
N VAL A 160 5.92 8.22 18.45
CA VAL A 160 7.22 8.47 17.80
C VAL A 160 7.21 9.79 17.02
N ILE A 161 6.13 10.11 16.32
CA ILE A 161 6.01 11.37 15.58
C ILE A 161 6.02 12.57 16.53
N THR A 162 5.30 12.47 17.65
CA THR A 162 5.12 13.58 18.60
C THR A 162 6.37 13.80 19.46
N HIS A 163 7.01 12.72 19.90
CA HIS A 163 8.08 12.78 20.91
C HIS A 163 9.46 12.41 20.38
N GLY A 164 9.53 11.83 19.18
CA GLY A 164 10.77 11.43 18.52
C GLY A 164 11.25 10.02 18.94
N PRO A 165 11.85 9.26 18.01
CA PRO A 165 12.22 7.86 18.23
C PRO A 165 13.32 7.67 19.31
N LEU A 166 14.15 8.68 19.57
CA LEU A 166 15.18 8.61 20.62
C LEU A 166 14.61 8.62 22.04
N HIS A 167 13.42 9.18 22.22
CA HIS A 167 12.74 9.26 23.51
C HIS A 167 11.81 8.07 23.77
N HIS A 168 11.44 7.35 22.70
CA HIS A 168 10.47 6.26 22.68
C HIS A 168 11.03 5.05 21.91
N PRO A 169 12.09 4.39 22.44
CA PRO A 169 12.81 3.35 21.70
C PRO A 169 12.02 2.05 21.52
N ASP A 170 11.06 1.76 22.40
CA ASP A 170 10.23 0.56 22.30
C ASP A 170 9.16 0.76 21.22
N GLU A 171 8.47 1.89 21.23
CA GLU A 171 7.52 2.30 20.20
C GLU A 171 8.20 2.38 18.84
N TRP A 172 9.42 2.92 18.79
CA TRP A 172 10.22 2.92 17.56
C TRP A 172 10.60 1.51 17.09
N THR A 173 10.87 0.60 18.01
CA THR A 173 11.16 -0.81 17.67
C THR A 173 9.95 -1.47 17.02
N VAL A 174 8.75 -1.25 17.57
CA VAL A 174 7.49 -1.75 17.01
C VAL A 174 7.25 -1.17 15.61
N VAL A 175 7.24 0.15 15.48
CA VAL A 175 6.98 0.85 14.20
C VAL A 175 7.98 0.44 13.12
N ARG A 176 9.29 0.52 13.42
CA ARG A 176 10.32 0.19 12.44
C ARG A 176 10.27 -1.28 12.04
N GLY A 177 10.02 -2.17 13.01
CA GLY A 177 9.91 -3.60 12.77
C GLY A 177 8.73 -3.95 11.87
N TYR A 178 7.55 -3.42 12.19
CA TYR A 178 6.34 -3.59 11.38
C TYR A 178 6.52 -3.08 9.96
N LEU A 179 6.92 -1.81 9.80
CA LEU A 179 7.07 -1.21 8.47
C LEU A 179 8.14 -1.93 7.63
N ALA A 180 9.27 -2.32 8.25
CA ALA A 180 10.31 -3.06 7.53
C ALA A 180 9.83 -4.44 7.07
N ALA A 181 9.07 -5.16 7.91
CA ALA A 181 8.50 -6.46 7.56
C ALA A 181 7.47 -6.32 6.44
N ALA A 182 6.52 -5.39 6.56
CA ALA A 182 5.51 -5.11 5.55
C ALA A 182 6.15 -4.77 4.20
N ILE A 183 7.06 -3.79 4.17
CA ILE A 183 7.69 -3.33 2.92
C ILE A 183 8.49 -4.45 2.24
N ALA A 184 9.08 -5.38 3.00
CA ALA A 184 9.83 -6.50 2.43
C ALA A 184 8.95 -7.49 1.64
N THR A 185 7.63 -7.47 1.85
CA THR A 185 6.65 -8.33 1.16
C THR A 185 5.95 -7.64 -0.01
N VAL A 186 6.16 -6.32 -0.17
CA VAL A 186 5.52 -5.53 -1.22
C VAL A 186 5.94 -6.03 -2.62
N PRO A 187 4.98 -6.22 -3.55
CA PRO A 187 5.29 -6.59 -4.93
C PRO A 187 6.15 -5.54 -5.66
N ASP A 188 7.02 -5.98 -6.57
CA ASP A 188 8.06 -5.15 -7.21
C ASP A 188 7.60 -3.75 -7.70
N SER A 189 6.45 -3.64 -8.38
CA SER A 189 5.96 -2.34 -8.89
C SER A 189 5.61 -1.35 -7.78
N TRP A 190 5.15 -1.86 -6.64
CA TRP A 190 4.79 -1.07 -5.47
C TRP A 190 6.01 -0.66 -4.65
N GLY A 191 7.18 -1.27 -4.92
CA GLY A 191 8.47 -0.78 -4.44
C GLY A 191 8.79 0.65 -4.89
N LEU A 192 8.12 1.18 -5.93
CA LEU A 192 8.21 2.60 -6.30
C LEU A 192 7.68 3.53 -5.19
N LEU A 193 6.58 3.15 -4.54
CA LEU A 193 5.97 3.92 -3.46
C LEU A 193 6.64 3.61 -2.11
N PHE A 194 6.86 2.34 -1.81
CA PHE A 194 7.32 1.92 -0.47
C PHE A 194 8.84 1.78 -0.33
N GLY A 195 9.59 1.67 -1.43
CA GLY A 195 11.06 1.64 -1.40
C GLY A 195 11.69 2.88 -0.77
N PRO A 196 11.27 4.11 -1.14
CA PRO A 196 11.73 5.35 -0.49
C PRO A 196 11.46 5.36 1.03
N LEU A 197 10.33 4.79 1.48
CA LEU A 197 10.02 4.65 2.90
C LEU A 197 11.02 3.73 3.60
N ALA A 198 11.32 2.56 3.02
CA ALA A 198 12.36 1.68 3.55
C ALA A 198 13.75 2.34 3.59
N GLU A 199 14.10 3.16 2.59
CA GLU A 199 15.34 3.95 2.61
C GLU A 199 15.37 4.94 3.78
N GLY A 200 14.24 5.59 4.09
CA GLY A 200 14.10 6.48 5.23
C GLY A 200 14.29 5.76 6.56
N LEU A 201 13.60 4.63 6.74
CA LEU A 201 13.71 3.79 7.95
C LEU A 201 15.14 3.29 8.21
N ALA A 202 15.93 3.06 7.16
CA ALA A 202 17.32 2.64 7.26
C ALA A 202 18.29 3.79 7.63
N ARG A 203 17.89 5.06 7.54
CA ARG A 203 18.74 6.22 7.85
C ARG A 203 18.63 6.70 9.30
N THR A 204 17.54 6.37 9.99
CA THR A 204 17.24 6.83 11.36
C THR A 204 18.03 6.06 12.45
N HIS A 205 19.31 5.77 12.19
CA HIS A 205 20.24 5.08 13.09
C HIS A 205 21.20 6.04 13.80
#